data_AF-A0A072TPG3-F1
#
_entry.id   AF-A0A072TPG3-F1
#
_cell.length_a   1.000
_cell.length_b   1.000
_cell.length_c   1.000
_cell.angle_alpha   90.00
_cell.angle_beta   90.00
_cell.angle_gamma   90.00
#
_symmetry.space_group_name_H-M   'P 1'
#
loop_
_entity.id
_entity.type
_entity.pdbx_description
1 polymer ?
#
loop_
_entity_poly.entity_id
_entity_poly.type
_entity_poly.pdbx_seq_one_letter_code
_entity_poly.pdbx_strand_id
1 'polypeptide(L)'
;ETDFSGLLHLVKFYKSQRFDPDIGLPKPNDFQDFAEYFVLEAIPHAVATIRAADKKSPREAIEFVLQLLKYNDNTGNPYSDVFWLAALVQSIGEFEFGQQSILLLSSLLKRIDRLLQFDSLMPSYNGVLTVSCIRTLAQIALKLAGFIPLDSVYELVKPFRDQKAIWQVRIEASRALLDLEFHCKGIDSALLLFTKYVEEEPSLRG
;
A
#
# COMPACT_ATOMS: atom_id res chain seq x y z
N GLU A 1 15.55 -17.85 -19.35
CA GLU A 1 15.04 -17.32 -18.06
C GLU A 1 16.00 -16.23 -17.62
N THR A 2 15.49 -15.06 -17.20
CA THR A 2 16.30 -14.09 -16.47
C THR A 2 16.23 -14.50 -15.02
N ASP A 3 17.33 -14.93 -14.41
CA ASP A 3 17.45 -15.47 -13.03
C ASP A 3 17.16 -14.42 -11.93
N PHE A 4 16.15 -13.57 -12.12
CA PHE A 4 15.82 -12.43 -11.27
C PHE A 4 17.03 -11.53 -10.95
N SER A 5 18.04 -11.49 -11.84
CA SER A 5 19.26 -10.71 -11.62
C SER A 5 18.98 -9.24 -11.33
N GLY A 6 17.97 -8.66 -12.00
CA GLY A 6 17.49 -7.30 -11.72
C GLY A 6 16.97 -7.12 -10.28
N LEU A 7 16.15 -8.04 -9.80
CA LEU A 7 15.66 -8.04 -8.41
C LEU A 7 16.83 -8.13 -7.43
N LEU A 8 17.76 -9.05 -7.66
CA LEU A 8 18.93 -9.24 -6.80
C LEU A 8 19.81 -8.00 -6.76
N HIS A 9 20.03 -7.33 -7.90
CA HIS A 9 20.79 -6.09 -7.95
C HIS A 9 20.08 -4.95 -7.21
N LEU A 10 18.77 -4.78 -7.39
CA LEU A 10 17.99 -3.76 -6.68
C LEU A 10 18.00 -3.98 -5.16
N VAL A 11 17.75 -5.22 -4.73
CA VAL A 11 17.77 -5.58 -3.30
C VAL A 11 19.18 -5.42 -2.73
N LYS A 12 20.22 -5.82 -3.47
CA LYS A 12 21.62 -5.64 -3.03
C LYS A 12 21.99 -4.18 -2.92
N PHE A 13 21.63 -3.35 -3.90
CA PHE A 13 21.86 -1.91 -3.85
C PHE A 13 21.14 -1.29 -2.65
N TYR A 14 19.86 -1.58 -2.47
CA TYR A 14 19.09 -1.06 -1.34
C TYR A 14 19.71 -1.47 0.01
N LYS A 15 20.06 -2.75 0.16
CA LYS A 15 20.70 -3.26 1.38
C LYS A 15 22.06 -2.60 1.63
N SER A 16 22.85 -2.33 0.60
CA SER A 16 24.14 -1.66 0.77
C SER A 16 24.04 -0.25 1.35
N GLN A 17 22.95 0.46 1.08
CA GLN A 17 22.71 1.80 1.59
C GLN A 17 22.05 1.76 2.97
N ARG A 18 20.97 0.98 3.10
CA ARG A 18 20.04 1.05 4.25
C ARG A 18 20.15 -0.07 5.27
N PHE A 19 20.96 -1.10 5.04
CA PHE A 19 21.09 -2.20 6.00
C PHE A 19 22.43 -2.14 6.71
N ASP A 20 22.41 -2.55 7.97
CA ASP A 20 23.63 -2.81 8.73
C ASP A 20 24.27 -4.12 8.24
N PRO A 21 25.55 -4.12 7.84
CA PRO A 21 26.22 -5.31 7.30
C PRO A 21 26.42 -6.42 8.35
N ASP A 22 26.47 -6.08 9.63
CA ASP A 22 26.75 -7.02 10.72
C ASP A 22 25.45 -7.63 11.26
N ILE A 23 24.39 -6.82 11.37
CA ILE A 23 23.11 -7.24 11.97
C ILE A 23 22.12 -7.73 10.89
N GLY A 24 22.26 -7.29 9.64
CA GLY A 24 21.36 -7.64 8.54
C GLY A 24 19.96 -7.03 8.65
N LEU A 25 19.81 -6.00 9.49
CA LEU A 25 18.57 -5.24 9.67
C LEU A 25 18.69 -3.83 9.06
N PRO A 26 17.55 -3.21 8.69
CA PRO A 26 17.54 -1.81 8.29
C PRO A 26 18.11 -0.91 9.40
N LYS A 27 18.93 0.07 9.01
CA LYS A 27 19.36 1.18 9.85
C LYS A 27 18.17 2.12 10.11
N PRO A 28 18.22 2.94 11.18
CA PRO A 28 17.26 4.02 11.37
C PRO A 28 17.17 4.93 10.15
N ASN A 29 15.99 5.48 9.89
CA ASN A 29 15.74 6.35 8.76
C ASN A 29 16.58 7.62 8.85
N ASP A 30 17.19 7.99 7.74
CA ASP A 30 17.79 9.31 7.52
C ASP A 30 17.24 9.87 6.21
N PHE A 31 16.57 11.02 6.26
CA PHE A 31 15.97 11.68 5.10
C PHE A 31 16.64 13.04 4.79
N GLN A 32 17.86 13.26 5.26
CA GLN A 32 18.62 14.48 4.93
C GLN A 32 19.02 14.56 3.45
N ASP A 33 19.34 13.43 2.82
CA ASP A 33 19.59 13.36 1.38
C ASP A 33 18.30 13.07 0.61
N PHE A 34 17.74 14.11 -0.01
CA PHE A 34 16.52 13.99 -0.81
C PHE A 34 16.70 13.16 -2.08
N ALA A 35 17.89 13.21 -2.71
CA ALA A 35 18.14 12.43 -3.92
C ALA A 35 18.18 10.94 -3.58
N GLU A 36 18.85 10.58 -2.49
CA GLU A 36 18.85 9.22 -1.98
C GLU A 36 17.43 8.79 -1.59
N TYR A 37 16.70 9.63 -0.85
CA TYR A 37 15.31 9.37 -0.44
C TYR A 37 14.42 8.97 -1.62
N PHE A 38 14.36 9.78 -2.68
CA PHE A 38 13.48 9.48 -3.83
C PHE A 38 13.90 8.23 -4.59
N VAL A 39 15.21 7.97 -4.71
CA VAL A 39 15.71 6.73 -5.33
C VAL A 39 15.28 5.51 -4.51
N LEU A 40 15.48 5.56 -3.19
CA LEU A 40 15.14 4.43 -2.34
C LEU A 40 13.63 4.23 -2.22
N GLU A 41 12.83 5.30 -2.30
CA GLU A 41 11.36 5.23 -2.32
C GLU A 41 10.85 4.52 -3.58
N ALA A 42 11.50 4.73 -4.73
CA ALA A 42 11.11 4.12 -6.00
C ALA A 42 11.45 2.61 -6.10
N ILE A 43 12.46 2.13 -5.35
CA ILE A 43 12.91 0.74 -5.43
C ILE A 43 11.83 -0.27 -5.00
N PRO A 44 11.12 -0.12 -3.87
CA PRO A 44 10.01 -0.98 -3.48
C PRO A 44 8.95 -1.15 -4.57
N HIS A 45 8.57 -0.06 -5.25
CA HIS A 45 7.65 -0.11 -6.39
C HIS A 45 8.25 -0.91 -7.55
N ALA A 46 9.48 -0.59 -7.96
CA ALA A 46 10.17 -1.34 -9.01
C ALA A 46 10.25 -2.84 -8.70
N VAL A 47 10.60 -3.20 -7.47
CA VAL A 47 10.63 -4.58 -6.96
C VAL A 47 9.23 -5.22 -7.00
N ALA A 48 8.19 -4.48 -6.66
CA ALA A 48 6.82 -4.95 -6.67
C ALA A 48 6.27 -5.22 -8.08
N THR A 49 6.77 -4.56 -9.12
CA THR A 49 6.40 -4.80 -10.53
C THR A 49 7.06 -6.04 -11.17
N ILE A 50 8.09 -6.61 -10.55
CA ILE A 50 8.79 -7.78 -11.09
C ILE A 50 7.86 -9.00 -11.08
N ARG A 51 7.91 -9.80 -12.16
CA ARG A 51 7.08 -10.99 -12.35
C ARG A 51 7.95 -12.21 -12.66
N ALA A 52 7.61 -13.32 -12.04
CA ALA A 52 8.14 -14.64 -12.35
C ALA A 52 7.47 -15.25 -13.59
N ALA A 53 7.92 -16.42 -14.01
CA ALA A 53 7.41 -17.10 -15.20
C ALA A 53 5.90 -17.39 -15.13
N ASP A 54 5.36 -17.55 -13.93
CA ASP A 54 3.93 -17.73 -13.63
C ASP A 54 3.12 -16.42 -13.62
N LYS A 55 3.76 -15.29 -13.99
CA LYS A 55 3.20 -13.92 -13.90
C LYS A 55 2.86 -13.49 -12.48
N LYS A 56 3.40 -14.15 -11.45
CA LYS A 56 3.24 -13.75 -10.05
C LYS A 56 4.49 -13.03 -9.55
N SER A 57 4.32 -12.24 -8.50
CA SER A 57 5.45 -11.57 -7.87
C SER A 57 6.33 -12.60 -7.15
N PRO A 58 7.66 -12.53 -7.32
CA PRO A 58 8.58 -13.46 -6.67
C PRO A 58 8.50 -13.30 -5.14
N ARG A 59 8.69 -14.40 -4.42
CA ARG A 59 8.56 -14.44 -2.95
C ARG A 59 9.54 -13.49 -2.28
N GLU A 60 10.76 -13.42 -2.81
CA GLU A 60 11.86 -12.60 -2.33
C GLU A 60 11.50 -11.10 -2.37
N ALA A 61 10.74 -10.66 -3.38
CA ALA A 61 10.27 -9.28 -3.50
C ALA A 61 9.26 -8.94 -2.39
N ILE A 62 8.34 -9.85 -2.11
CA ILE A 62 7.32 -9.69 -1.07
C ILE A 62 7.96 -9.68 0.31
N GLU A 63 8.88 -10.61 0.57
CA GLU A 63 9.62 -10.68 1.84
C GLU A 63 10.48 -9.44 2.07
N PHE A 64 11.10 -8.91 1.01
CA PHE A 64 11.87 -7.68 1.07
C PHE A 64 11.02 -6.48 1.53
N VAL A 65 9.88 -6.21 0.88
CA VAL A 65 8.99 -5.09 1.27
C VAL A 65 8.41 -5.31 2.66
N LEU A 66 8.05 -6.56 3.01
CA LEU A 66 7.59 -6.90 4.36
C LEU A 66 8.66 -6.61 5.42
N GLN A 67 9.93 -6.90 5.12
CA GLN A 67 11.05 -6.61 6.00
C GLN A 67 11.20 -5.10 6.22
N LEU A 68 11.11 -4.29 5.15
CA LEU A 68 11.17 -2.83 5.25
C LEU A 68 10.07 -2.28 6.16
N LEU A 69 8.82 -2.74 5.98
CA LEU A 69 7.72 -2.31 6.82
C LEU A 69 7.84 -2.78 8.27
N LYS A 70 8.37 -3.98 8.51
CA LYS A 70 8.48 -4.57 9.85
C LYS A 70 9.54 -3.88 10.70
N TYR A 71 10.67 -3.52 10.10
CA TYR A 71 11.83 -2.96 10.78
C TYR A 71 12.04 -1.47 10.49
N ASN A 72 10.99 -0.78 10.02
CA ASN A 72 11.02 0.68 9.91
C ASN A 72 11.21 1.30 11.29
N ASP A 73 12.30 2.04 11.44
CA ASP A 73 12.64 2.79 12.63
C ASP A 73 12.91 4.25 12.24
N ASN A 74 12.06 5.16 12.71
CA ASN A 74 12.21 6.59 12.48
C ASN A 74 12.86 7.32 13.68
N THR A 75 13.42 6.58 14.64
CA THR A 75 14.12 7.16 15.79
C THR A 75 15.36 7.92 15.33
N GLY A 76 15.47 9.18 15.75
CA GLY A 76 16.60 10.04 15.42
C GLY A 76 16.50 10.77 14.08
N ASN A 77 15.47 10.51 13.28
CA ASN A 77 15.21 11.27 12.06
C ASN A 77 14.48 12.58 12.37
N PRO A 78 14.97 13.75 11.92
CA PRO A 78 14.24 15.01 12.09
C PRO A 78 12.97 15.12 11.22
N TYR A 79 12.80 14.23 10.25
CA TYR A 79 11.68 14.23 9.31
C TYR A 79 10.65 13.14 9.62
N SER A 80 9.42 13.35 9.14
CA SER A 80 8.35 12.36 9.22
C SER A 80 8.50 11.29 8.14
N ASP A 81 8.28 10.03 8.49
CA ASP A 81 8.27 8.87 7.62
C ASP A 81 6.89 8.51 7.06
N VAL A 82 5.89 9.36 7.25
CA VAL A 82 4.52 9.11 6.77
C VAL A 82 4.49 8.88 5.25
N PHE A 83 5.17 9.72 4.47
CA PHE A 83 5.20 9.60 3.00
C PHE A 83 5.95 8.35 2.56
N TRP A 84 7.05 8.03 3.24
CA TRP A 84 7.83 6.84 3.03
C TRP A 84 7.03 5.56 3.29
N LEU A 85 6.33 5.49 4.43
CA LEU A 85 5.45 4.38 4.77
C LEU A 85 4.29 4.28 3.78
N ALA A 86 3.72 5.41 3.34
CA ALA A 86 2.67 5.44 2.34
C ALA A 86 3.13 4.84 1.00
N ALA A 87 4.32 5.20 0.52
CA ALA A 87 4.91 4.62 -0.69
C ALA A 87 5.17 3.11 -0.54
N LEU A 88 5.76 2.69 0.58
CA LEU A 88 5.95 1.26 0.88
C LEU A 88 4.62 0.50 0.88
N VAL A 89 3.56 1.06 1.48
CA VAL A 89 2.23 0.45 1.48
C VAL A 89 1.67 0.37 0.07
N GLN A 90 1.76 1.44 -0.73
CA GLN A 90 1.29 1.45 -2.12
C GLN A 90 2.02 0.41 -2.98
N SER A 91 3.32 0.19 -2.76
CA SER A 91 4.06 -0.86 -3.47
C SER A 91 3.48 -2.26 -3.22
N ILE A 92 2.83 -2.50 -2.06
CA ILE A 92 2.14 -3.78 -1.80
C ILE A 92 0.99 -3.99 -2.79
N GLY A 93 0.27 -2.92 -3.14
CA GLY A 93 -0.84 -2.95 -4.07
C GLY A 93 -0.43 -3.37 -5.48
N GLU A 94 0.85 -3.20 -5.83
CA GLU A 94 1.41 -3.58 -7.14
C GLU A 94 1.75 -5.07 -7.25
N PHE A 95 1.88 -5.79 -6.13
CA PHE A 95 2.17 -7.22 -6.16
C PHE A 95 1.07 -8.03 -6.84
N GLU A 96 1.46 -9.14 -7.47
CA GLU A 96 0.58 -10.17 -7.99
C GLU A 96 0.74 -11.43 -7.14
N PHE A 97 -0.23 -11.67 -6.25
CA PHE A 97 -0.17 -12.79 -5.32
C PHE A 97 -0.50 -14.12 -6.04
N GLY A 98 0.34 -15.13 -5.82
CA GLY A 98 0.09 -16.54 -6.14
C GLY A 98 -0.22 -17.37 -4.89
N GLN A 99 -0.51 -18.67 -5.05
CA GLN A 99 -0.92 -19.58 -3.95
C GLN A 99 0.06 -19.56 -2.76
N GLN A 100 1.37 -19.58 -3.04
CA GLN A 100 2.43 -19.61 -2.02
C GLN A 100 2.58 -18.27 -1.27
N SER A 101 2.16 -17.16 -1.87
CA SER A 101 2.26 -15.82 -1.29
C SER A 101 1.09 -15.47 -0.35
N ILE A 102 0.06 -16.30 -0.26
CA ILE A 102 -1.11 -16.09 0.62
C ILE A 102 -0.68 -16.00 2.09
N LEU A 103 0.31 -16.80 2.51
CA LEU A 103 0.85 -16.74 3.86
C LEU A 103 1.48 -15.36 4.17
N LEU A 104 2.23 -14.81 3.20
CA LEU A 104 2.85 -13.50 3.31
C LEU A 104 1.82 -12.38 3.25
N LEU A 105 0.76 -12.53 2.44
CA LEU A 105 -0.36 -11.60 2.37
C LEU A 105 -0.99 -11.38 3.74
N SER A 106 -1.22 -12.44 4.51
CA SER A 106 -1.76 -12.30 5.88
C SER A 106 -0.87 -11.44 6.78
N SER A 107 0.45 -11.50 6.59
CA SER A 107 1.42 -10.71 7.36
C SER A 107 1.44 -9.25 6.91
N LEU A 108 1.30 -9.00 5.60
CA LEU A 108 1.18 -7.65 5.04
C LEU A 108 -0.14 -6.98 5.48
N LEU A 109 -1.26 -7.70 5.40
CA LEU A 109 -2.56 -7.19 5.83
C LEU A 109 -2.56 -6.83 7.32
N LYS A 110 -1.96 -7.68 8.18
CA LYS A 110 -1.75 -7.34 9.60
C LYS A 110 -0.92 -6.08 9.80
N ARG A 111 0.03 -5.80 8.90
CA ARG A 111 0.84 -4.58 8.98
C ARG A 111 0.04 -3.36 8.53
N ILE A 112 -0.73 -3.47 7.45
CA ILE A 112 -1.65 -2.42 6.98
C ILE A 112 -2.69 -2.08 8.07
N ASP A 113 -3.29 -3.08 8.71
CA ASP A 113 -4.23 -2.89 9.82
C ASP A 113 -3.60 -2.11 10.99
N ARG A 114 -2.38 -2.46 11.38
CA ARG A 114 -1.64 -1.70 12.41
C ARG A 114 -1.36 -0.26 11.99
N LEU A 115 -1.06 -0.01 10.72
CA LEU A 115 -0.83 1.35 10.20
C LEU A 115 -2.13 2.17 10.21
N LEU A 116 -3.26 1.57 9.85
CA LEU A 116 -4.58 2.20 9.94
C LEU A 116 -4.95 2.53 11.40
N GLN A 117 -4.71 1.61 12.33
CA GLN A 117 -4.93 1.85 13.77
C GLN A 117 -4.02 2.96 14.31
N PHE A 118 -2.77 2.98 13.87
CA PHE A 118 -1.82 4.04 14.23
C PHE A 118 -2.29 5.41 13.73
N ASP A 119 -2.69 5.51 12.46
CA ASP A 119 -3.19 6.75 11.85
C ASP A 119 -4.50 7.23 12.49
N SER A 120 -5.32 6.30 12.98
CA SER A 120 -6.52 6.62 13.77
C SER A 120 -6.19 7.27 15.13
N LEU A 121 -5.09 6.87 15.77
CA LEU A 121 -4.69 7.38 17.08
C LEU A 121 -3.85 8.66 16.96
N MET A 122 -2.99 8.71 15.94
CA MET A 122 -2.12 9.84 15.63
C MET A 122 -2.26 10.17 14.14
N PRO A 123 -3.20 11.06 13.77
CA PRO A 123 -3.48 11.37 12.37
C PRO A 123 -2.26 11.91 11.63
N SER A 124 -1.90 11.25 10.55
CA SER A 124 -0.91 11.70 9.60
C SER A 124 -1.39 12.95 8.85
N TYR A 125 -0.43 13.68 8.27
CA TYR A 125 -0.72 14.86 7.47
C TYR A 125 -1.71 14.51 6.35
N ASN A 126 -2.87 15.18 6.34
CA ASN A 126 -3.98 14.96 5.39
C ASN A 126 -4.48 13.50 5.31
N GLY A 127 -4.18 12.64 6.28
CA GLY A 127 -4.54 11.22 6.25
C GLY A 127 -3.88 10.44 5.11
N VAL A 128 -2.69 10.85 4.64
CA VAL A 128 -1.97 10.23 3.52
C VAL A 128 -1.75 8.73 3.74
N LEU A 129 -1.48 8.32 4.99
CA LEU A 129 -1.29 6.91 5.32
C LEU A 129 -2.60 6.13 5.19
N THR A 130 -3.71 6.64 5.75
CA THR A 130 -5.04 6.03 5.58
C THR A 130 -5.44 5.94 4.11
N VAL A 131 -5.27 7.01 3.32
CA VAL A 131 -5.55 7.03 1.87
C VAL A 131 -4.77 5.91 1.16
N SER A 132 -3.47 5.81 1.45
CA SER A 132 -2.60 4.80 0.84
C SER A 132 -2.99 3.37 1.23
N CYS A 133 -3.40 3.16 2.48
CA CYS A 133 -3.88 1.88 2.97
C CYS A 133 -5.20 1.48 2.29
N ILE A 134 -6.18 2.38 2.20
CA ILE A 134 -7.47 2.11 1.54
C ILE A 134 -7.26 1.76 0.07
N ARG A 135 -6.46 2.55 -0.64
CA ARG A 135 -6.11 2.30 -2.04
C ARG A 135 -5.49 0.91 -2.23
N THR A 136 -4.52 0.58 -1.38
CA THR A 136 -3.81 -0.70 -1.44
C THR A 136 -4.76 -1.87 -1.15
N LEU A 137 -5.62 -1.75 -0.14
CA LEU A 137 -6.61 -2.78 0.19
C LEU A 137 -7.59 -3.00 -0.97
N ALA A 138 -8.06 -1.93 -1.60
CA ALA A 138 -8.92 -2.03 -2.78
C ALA A 138 -8.21 -2.74 -3.94
N GLN A 139 -6.97 -2.35 -4.25
CA GLN A 139 -6.18 -3.00 -5.32
C GLN A 139 -5.95 -4.49 -5.05
N ILE A 140 -5.60 -4.86 -3.82
CA ILE A 140 -5.43 -6.27 -3.43
C ILE A 140 -6.75 -7.03 -3.59
N ALA A 141 -7.87 -6.44 -3.14
CA ALA A 141 -9.18 -7.05 -3.25
C ALA A 141 -9.57 -7.30 -4.70
N LEU A 142 -9.36 -6.32 -5.58
CA LEU A 142 -9.65 -6.44 -7.01
C LEU A 142 -8.81 -7.52 -7.70
N LYS A 143 -7.52 -7.58 -7.40
CA LYS A 143 -6.62 -8.63 -7.94
C LYS A 143 -6.97 -10.02 -7.44
N LEU A 144 -7.56 -10.10 -6.24
CA LEU A 144 -7.98 -11.35 -5.59
C LEU A 144 -9.49 -11.56 -5.61
N ALA A 145 -10.22 -10.88 -6.50
CA ALA A 145 -11.69 -10.92 -6.57
C ALA A 145 -12.26 -12.35 -6.78
N GLY A 146 -11.45 -13.28 -7.30
CA GLY A 146 -11.82 -14.70 -7.41
C GLY A 146 -11.65 -15.52 -6.13
N PHE A 147 -10.98 -15.00 -5.11
CA PHE A 147 -10.64 -15.70 -3.87
C PHE A 147 -11.20 -15.02 -2.61
N ILE A 148 -11.41 -13.69 -2.64
CA ILE A 148 -11.86 -12.90 -1.49
C ILE A 148 -13.27 -12.37 -1.75
N PRO A 149 -14.21 -12.49 -0.78
CA PRO A 149 -15.51 -11.85 -0.89
C PRO A 149 -15.36 -10.32 -0.83
N LEU A 150 -15.62 -9.66 -1.96
CA LEU A 150 -15.50 -8.20 -2.10
C LEU A 150 -16.44 -7.44 -1.15
N ASP A 151 -17.56 -8.04 -0.74
CA ASP A 151 -18.51 -7.45 0.23
C ASP A 151 -17.85 -7.18 1.60
N SER A 152 -16.92 -8.03 2.04
CA SER A 152 -16.20 -7.82 3.31
C SER A 152 -15.26 -6.61 3.25
N VAL A 153 -14.67 -6.37 2.08
CA VAL A 153 -13.81 -5.20 1.84
C VAL A 153 -14.65 -3.93 1.72
N TYR A 154 -15.82 -4.04 1.08
CA TYR A 154 -16.79 -2.94 1.00
C TYR A 154 -17.19 -2.44 2.40
N GLU A 155 -17.57 -3.35 3.30
CA GLU A 155 -17.94 -2.98 4.68
C GLU A 155 -16.74 -2.48 5.51
N LEU A 156 -15.51 -2.88 5.19
CA LEU A 156 -14.29 -2.34 5.83
C LEU A 156 -14.00 -0.89 5.40
N VAL A 157 -14.25 -0.54 4.12
CA VAL A 157 -13.93 0.79 3.57
C VAL A 157 -15.03 1.81 3.83
N LYS A 158 -16.30 1.37 3.94
CA LYS A 158 -17.47 2.22 4.16
C LYS A 158 -17.38 3.20 5.35
N PRO A 159 -16.82 2.85 6.52
CA PRO A 159 -16.70 3.78 7.66
C PRO A 159 -15.82 4.99 7.36
N PHE A 160 -14.87 4.89 6.43
CA PHE A 160 -13.96 5.99 6.07
C PHE A 160 -14.64 7.11 5.26
N ARG A 161 -15.92 6.95 4.87
CA ARG A 161 -16.75 7.98 4.25
C ARG A 161 -17.52 8.84 5.25
N ASP A 162 -17.42 8.60 6.56
CA ASP A 162 -18.09 9.45 7.56
C ASP A 162 -17.67 10.92 7.38
N GLN A 163 -18.61 11.85 7.52
CA GLN A 163 -18.39 13.29 7.37
C GLN A 163 -17.35 13.84 8.36
N LYS A 164 -17.12 13.12 9.46
CA LYS A 164 -16.07 13.41 10.44
C LYS A 164 -14.66 13.12 9.94
N ALA A 165 -14.52 12.25 8.93
CA ALA A 165 -13.23 11.92 8.33
C ALA A 165 -12.73 13.08 7.46
N ILE A 166 -11.41 13.14 7.25
CA ILE A 166 -10.77 14.15 6.41
C ILE A 166 -11.26 13.97 4.95
N TRP A 167 -11.50 15.06 4.21
CA TRP A 167 -12.07 15.01 2.87
C TRP A 167 -11.25 14.15 1.88
N GLN A 168 -9.91 14.16 1.93
CA GLN A 168 -9.08 13.30 1.09
C GLN A 168 -9.35 11.81 1.34
N VAL A 169 -9.57 11.42 2.59
CA VAL A 169 -9.89 10.04 2.98
C VAL A 169 -11.27 9.66 2.46
N ARG A 170 -12.25 10.57 2.55
CA ARG A 170 -13.61 10.33 2.01
C ARG A 170 -13.61 10.15 0.50
N ILE A 171 -12.87 10.97 -0.24
CA ILE A 171 -12.76 10.85 -1.70
C ILE A 171 -12.10 9.54 -2.08
N GLU A 172 -10.99 9.17 -1.43
CA GLU A 172 -10.33 7.90 -1.75
C GLU A 172 -11.20 6.70 -1.39
N ALA A 173 -11.89 6.72 -0.24
CA ALA A 173 -12.84 5.69 0.12
C ALA A 173 -13.98 5.59 -0.90
N SER A 174 -14.52 6.72 -1.36
CA SER A 174 -15.55 6.75 -2.40
C SER A 174 -15.06 6.16 -3.72
N ARG A 175 -13.84 6.50 -4.16
CA ARG A 175 -13.21 5.92 -5.35
C ARG A 175 -13.03 4.40 -5.20
N ALA A 176 -12.47 3.95 -4.08
CA ALA A 176 -12.28 2.53 -3.81
C ALA A 176 -13.59 1.74 -3.83
N LEU A 177 -14.66 2.26 -3.22
CA LEU A 177 -15.99 1.62 -3.24
C LEU A 177 -16.58 1.57 -4.64
N LEU A 178 -16.40 2.62 -5.45
CA LEU A 178 -16.84 2.64 -6.85
C LEU A 178 -16.11 1.59 -7.68
N ASP A 179 -14.80 1.47 -7.51
CA ASP A 179 -14.00 0.45 -8.21
C ASP A 179 -14.49 -0.96 -7.82
N LEU A 180 -14.73 -1.21 -6.53
CA LEU A 180 -15.26 -2.49 -6.05
C LEU A 180 -16.65 -2.79 -6.64
N GLU A 181 -17.56 -1.82 -6.65
CA GLU A 181 -18.93 -1.97 -7.17
C GLU A 181 -18.96 -2.15 -8.68
N PHE A 182 -18.07 -1.46 -9.41
CA PHE A 182 -17.88 -1.68 -10.85
C PHE A 182 -17.51 -3.14 -11.15
N HIS A 183 -16.60 -3.71 -10.37
CA HIS A 183 -16.17 -5.10 -10.54
C HIS A 183 -17.22 -6.12 -10.09
N CYS A 184 -18.02 -5.83 -9.05
CA CYS A 184 -19.07 -6.73 -8.56
C CYS A 184 -20.35 -6.72 -9.41
N LYS A 185 -20.88 -5.51 -9.70
CA LYS A 185 -22.24 -5.32 -10.23
C LYS A 185 -22.27 -4.63 -11.59
N GLY A 186 -21.11 -4.29 -12.15
CA GLY A 186 -20.97 -3.67 -13.47
C GLY A 186 -21.15 -2.15 -13.46
N ILE A 187 -21.12 -1.57 -14.66
CA ILE A 187 -21.00 -0.13 -14.87
C ILE A 187 -22.23 0.66 -14.39
N ASP A 188 -23.43 0.13 -14.60
CA ASP A 188 -24.67 0.84 -14.27
C ASP A 188 -24.82 1.05 -12.76
N SER A 189 -24.45 0.05 -11.96
CA SER A 189 -24.46 0.14 -10.50
C SER A 189 -23.41 1.13 -9.99
N ALA A 190 -22.22 1.13 -10.59
CA ALA A 190 -21.16 2.08 -10.25
C ALA A 190 -21.56 3.53 -10.59
N LEU A 191 -22.23 3.76 -11.72
CA LEU A 191 -22.72 5.09 -12.12
C LEU A 191 -23.83 5.62 -11.19
N LEU A 192 -24.76 4.75 -10.78
CA LEU A 192 -25.78 5.11 -9.79
C LEU A 192 -25.15 5.49 -8.45
N LEU A 193 -24.15 4.72 -8.01
CA LEU A 193 -23.42 5.00 -6.79
C LEU A 193 -22.62 6.31 -6.89
N PHE A 194 -21.97 6.55 -8.03
CA PHE A 194 -21.23 7.78 -8.29
C PHE A 194 -22.14 9.00 -8.22
N THR A 195 -23.31 8.93 -8.86
CA THR A 195 -24.30 10.03 -8.84
C THR A 195 -24.69 10.36 -7.40
N LYS A 196 -24.99 9.34 -6.60
CA LYS A 196 -25.29 9.51 -5.17
C LYS A 196 -24.13 10.13 -4.40
N TYR A 197 -22.89 9.73 -4.68
CA TYR A 197 -21.72 10.24 -3.98
C TYR A 197 -21.44 11.71 -4.30
N VAL A 198 -21.68 12.13 -5.54
CA VAL A 198 -21.56 13.54 -5.96
C VAL A 198 -22.59 14.42 -5.24
N GLU A 199 -23.79 13.92 -4.99
CA GLU A 199 -24.83 14.65 -4.23
C GLU A 199 -24.51 14.72 -2.72
N GLU A 200 -23.90 13.67 -2.17
CA GLU A 200 -23.58 13.56 -0.74
C GLU A 200 -22.33 14.35 -0.32
N GLU A 201 -21.36 14.54 -1.22
CA GLU A 201 -20.05 15.10 -0.87
C GLU A 201 -20.12 16.63 -0.72
N PRO A 202 -19.91 17.18 0.50
CA PRO A 202 -20.01 18.62 0.75
C PRO A 202 -18.78 19.42 0.28
N SER A 203 -17.73 18.74 -0.19
CA SER A 203 -16.50 19.40 -0.60
C SER A 203 -16.64 19.98 -2.01
N LEU A 204 -16.31 21.26 -2.19
CA LEU A 204 -16.35 21.97 -3.49
C LEU A 204 -15.32 21.46 -4.51
N ARG A 205 -14.60 20.39 -4.20
CA ARG A 205 -13.60 19.76 -5.06
C ARG A 205 -14.12 18.36 -5.39
N GLY A 206 -14.94 18.31 -6.44
CA GLY A 206 -15.58 17.09 -6.94
C GLY A 206 -14.61 16.02 -7.40
#